data_AF-A0A914FYJ0-F1
#
_entry.id   AF-A0A914FYJ0-F1
#
_cell.length_a   1.000
_cell.length_b   1.000
_cell.length_c   1.000
_cell.angle_alpha   90.00
_cell.angle_beta   90.00
_cell.angle_gamma   90.00
#
_symmetry.space_group_name_H-M   'P 1'
#
loop_
_entity.id
_entity.type
_entity.pdbx_description
1 polymer ?
#
loop_
_entity_poly.entity_id
_entity_poly.type
_entity_poly.pdbx_seq_one_letter_code
_entity_poly.pdbx_strand_id
1 'polypeptide(L)'
;MAVFFENNNRSLLNSDQIRIVSEVRRQLPKKDFEIMFALYKCDTSLLSLAQINLIKLIAPSEVDARRFKTFCETNSVSTLSEEEKFVIELSNIEQLFIRLRLMETIHSFPEMVYNLQQEINTLRDVATTLRADTFFTIILQCSTIYTNFLCGDFGAQLIHGIRVSEALNVCKYELPNGIKIGKRIADMLPINALGDTVAKRLKLYQESSQYNFSSLETRVKKLGECLLQLDAERSSLGTDCAPSSVGIVVQEARLRESLMKAQNEMTTTLQYFAESSPNSSADTVKPENFIKNVTELLQFLINVC
;
A
#
# COMPACT_ATOMS: atom_id res chain seq x y z
N MET A 1 -22.63 9.32 6.98
CA MET A 1 -23.53 9.26 8.14
C MET A 1 -24.90 9.65 7.64
N ALA A 2 -25.89 8.76 7.71
CA ALA A 2 -27.27 9.17 7.51
C ALA A 2 -27.73 9.92 8.75
N VAL A 3 -28.39 11.06 8.56
CA VAL A 3 -29.03 11.80 9.64
C VAL A 3 -30.53 11.72 9.40
N PHE A 4 -31.25 11.09 10.33
CA PHE A 4 -32.67 10.84 10.16
C PHE A 4 -33.49 12.00 10.72
N PHE A 5 -33.82 12.99 9.88
CA PHE A 5 -34.65 14.13 10.25
C PHE A 5 -36.14 13.89 9.92
N GLU A 6 -36.98 14.14 10.94
CA GLU A 6 -38.44 14.43 10.96
C GLU A 6 -39.34 13.43 11.69
N ASN A 7 -40.06 13.98 12.69
CA ASN A 7 -41.13 13.36 13.46
C ASN A 7 -42.47 13.75 12.83
N ASN A 8 -43.13 12.80 12.17
CA ASN A 8 -44.58 12.81 12.06
C ASN A 8 -45.10 11.71 12.99
N ASN A 9 -46.19 11.95 13.73
CA ASN A 9 -46.74 11.03 14.75
C ASN A 9 -47.08 9.59 14.28
N ARG A 10 -46.79 9.23 13.02
CA ARG A 10 -47.07 7.93 12.41
C ARG A 10 -45.89 7.27 11.71
N SER A 11 -44.78 7.98 11.45
CA SER A 11 -43.65 7.44 10.69
C SER A 11 -42.32 8.00 11.19
N LEU A 12 -41.32 7.13 11.23
CA LEU A 12 -39.99 7.35 11.78
C LEU A 12 -39.03 7.95 10.74
N LEU A 13 -39.24 7.58 9.48
CA LEU A 13 -38.39 7.90 8.33
C LEU A 13 -39.19 8.66 7.28
N ASN A 14 -38.57 9.61 6.58
CA ASN A 14 -39.20 10.25 5.42
C ASN A 14 -39.15 9.33 4.18
N SER A 15 -39.93 9.68 3.15
CA SER A 15 -40.06 8.85 1.95
C SER A 15 -38.73 8.60 1.21
N ASP A 16 -37.81 9.57 1.19
CA ASP A 16 -36.48 9.40 0.60
C ASP A 16 -35.60 8.44 1.42
N GLN A 17 -35.65 8.51 2.75
CA GLN A 17 -34.94 7.61 3.66
C GLN A 17 -35.47 6.17 3.53
N ILE A 18 -36.79 6.00 3.47
CA ILE A 18 -37.41 4.68 3.24
C ILE A 18 -36.93 4.11 1.90
N ARG A 19 -36.87 4.92 0.84
CA ARG A 19 -36.35 4.49 -0.47
C ARG A 19 -34.88 4.03 -0.38
N ILE A 20 -34.03 4.77 0.31
CA ILE A 20 -32.61 4.42 0.49
C ILE A 20 -32.48 3.10 1.28
N VAL A 21 -33.22 2.95 2.37
CA VAL A 21 -33.21 1.72 3.19
C VAL A 21 -33.70 0.53 2.37
N SER A 22 -34.77 0.70 1.59
CA SER A 22 -35.30 -0.34 0.70
C SER A 22 -34.26 -0.79 -0.33
N GLU A 23 -33.56 0.16 -0.95
CA GLU A 23 -32.49 -0.14 -1.92
C GLU A 23 -31.32 -0.90 -1.27
N VAL A 24 -30.88 -0.46 -0.09
CA VAL A 24 -29.83 -1.16 0.65
C VAL A 24 -30.27 -2.57 1.03
N ARG A 25 -31.49 -2.75 1.58
CA ARG A 25 -32.02 -4.06 1.95
C ARG A 25 -32.09 -5.01 0.76
N ARG A 26 -32.47 -4.51 -0.43
CA ARG A 26 -32.48 -5.31 -1.67
C ARG A 26 -31.09 -5.83 -2.05
N GLN A 27 -30.04 -5.09 -1.72
CA GLN A 27 -28.63 -5.47 -1.96
C GLN A 27 -28.03 -6.34 -0.85
N LEU A 28 -28.78 -6.61 0.23
CA LEU A 28 -28.39 -7.50 1.31
C LEU A 28 -29.17 -8.84 1.18
N PRO A 29 -28.63 -9.86 0.46
CA PRO A 29 -29.32 -11.13 0.23
C PRO A 29 -29.28 -12.05 1.46
N LYS A 30 -29.70 -11.54 2.62
CA LYS A 30 -29.72 -12.23 3.91
C LYS A 30 -30.98 -11.85 4.67
N LYS A 31 -31.39 -12.70 5.61
CA LYS A 31 -32.52 -12.38 6.49
C LYS A 31 -32.08 -11.36 7.55
N ASP A 32 -33.01 -10.51 7.97
CA ASP A 32 -32.73 -9.43 8.92
C ASP A 32 -32.05 -9.95 10.20
N PHE A 33 -32.53 -11.07 10.77
CA PHE A 33 -31.92 -11.67 11.95
C PHE A 33 -30.46 -12.14 11.72
N GLU A 34 -30.10 -12.58 10.52
CA GLU A 34 -28.72 -13.00 10.20
C GLU A 34 -27.79 -11.78 10.14
N ILE A 35 -28.30 -10.66 9.62
CA ILE A 35 -27.59 -9.39 9.57
C ILE A 35 -27.38 -8.87 11.01
N MET A 36 -28.45 -8.84 11.82
CA MET A 36 -28.36 -8.40 13.22
C MET A 36 -27.39 -9.27 14.03
N PHE A 37 -27.46 -10.59 13.86
CA PHE A 37 -26.56 -11.53 14.52
C PHE A 37 -25.10 -11.30 14.11
N ALA A 38 -24.83 -11.15 12.80
CA ALA A 38 -23.49 -10.90 12.29
C ALA A 38 -22.90 -9.59 12.85
N LEU A 39 -23.69 -8.52 12.92
CA LEU A 39 -23.28 -7.24 13.50
C LEU A 39 -23.04 -7.34 15.02
N TYR A 40 -23.92 -8.06 15.74
CA TYR A 40 -23.79 -8.27 17.19
C TYR A 40 -22.59 -9.17 17.57
N LYS A 41 -22.22 -10.13 16.73
CA LYS A 41 -21.05 -10.99 16.95
C LYS A 41 -19.79 -10.50 16.25
N CYS A 42 -19.89 -9.43 15.45
CA CYS A 42 -18.80 -8.91 14.65
C CYS A 42 -18.25 -9.99 13.68
N ASP A 43 -19.16 -10.78 13.09
CA ASP A 43 -18.84 -11.95 12.28
C ASP A 43 -18.61 -11.56 10.81
N THR A 44 -17.32 -11.49 10.45
CA THR A 44 -16.84 -11.18 9.10
C THR A 44 -16.96 -12.35 8.12
N SER A 45 -17.38 -13.54 8.56
CA SER A 45 -17.65 -14.66 7.65
C SER A 45 -19.05 -14.53 7.02
N LEU A 46 -19.98 -13.89 7.74
CA LEU A 46 -21.36 -13.73 7.29
C LEU A 46 -21.51 -12.53 6.37
N LEU A 47 -20.99 -11.36 6.72
CA LEU A 47 -21.13 -10.13 5.92
C LEU A 47 -19.85 -9.82 5.14
N SER A 48 -19.96 -9.45 3.87
CA SER A 48 -18.82 -8.97 3.08
C SER A 48 -18.52 -7.49 3.33
N LEU A 49 -17.32 -7.03 2.96
CA LEU A 49 -16.93 -5.62 3.05
C LEU A 49 -17.92 -4.69 2.33
N ALA A 50 -18.39 -5.07 1.15
CA ALA A 50 -19.38 -4.30 0.40
C ALA A 50 -20.72 -4.18 1.17
N GLN A 51 -21.16 -5.27 1.80
CA GLN A 51 -22.39 -5.28 2.60
C GLN A 51 -22.24 -4.44 3.87
N ILE A 52 -21.09 -4.50 4.55
CA ILE A 52 -20.78 -3.64 5.70
C ILE A 52 -20.85 -2.17 5.31
N ASN A 53 -20.29 -1.80 4.15
CA ASN A 53 -20.34 -0.43 3.63
C ASN A 53 -21.76 0.03 3.29
N LEU A 54 -22.60 -0.85 2.73
CA LEU A 54 -24.01 -0.56 2.51
C LEU A 54 -24.76 -0.32 3.83
N ILE A 55 -24.53 -1.15 4.86
CA ILE A 55 -25.16 -0.99 6.17
C ILE A 55 -24.72 0.33 6.82
N LYS A 56 -23.45 0.74 6.69
CA LYS A 56 -22.96 2.05 7.17
C LYS A 56 -23.70 3.25 6.57
N LEU A 57 -24.29 3.12 5.37
CA LEU A 57 -25.08 4.20 4.76
C LEU A 57 -26.41 4.43 5.46
N ILE A 58 -26.99 3.39 6.07
CA ILE A 58 -28.30 3.43 6.73
C ILE A 58 -28.22 3.22 8.24
N ALA A 59 -27.02 3.06 8.80
CA ALA A 59 -26.80 2.90 10.22
C ALA A 59 -27.25 4.16 10.98
N PRO A 60 -28.17 4.03 11.96
CA PRO A 60 -28.66 5.16 12.73
C PRO A 60 -27.59 5.73 13.64
N SER A 61 -27.55 7.07 13.77
CA SER A 61 -26.67 7.74 14.73
C SER A 61 -27.09 7.43 16.17
N GLU A 62 -26.23 7.71 17.16
CA GLU A 62 -26.62 7.57 18.57
C GLU A 62 -27.82 8.45 18.95
N VAL A 63 -27.95 9.62 18.30
CA VAL A 63 -29.09 10.52 18.47
C VAL A 63 -30.35 9.87 17.91
N ASP A 64 -30.25 9.27 16.72
CA ASP A 64 -31.35 8.56 16.09
C ASP A 64 -31.77 7.35 16.92
N ALA A 65 -30.82 6.58 17.45
CA ALA A 65 -31.13 5.43 18.31
C ALA A 65 -31.91 5.82 19.57
N ARG A 66 -31.55 6.92 20.23
CA ARG A 66 -32.31 7.46 21.37
C ARG A 66 -33.71 7.88 20.96
N ARG A 67 -33.83 8.59 19.83
CA ARG A 67 -35.10 9.03 19.27
C ARG A 67 -36.02 7.85 18.95
N PHE A 68 -35.48 6.81 18.32
CA PHE A 68 -36.22 5.61 17.95
C PHE A 68 -36.70 4.85 19.18
N LYS A 69 -35.87 4.77 20.21
CA LYS A 69 -36.25 4.18 21.50
C LYS A 69 -37.46 4.90 22.11
N THR A 70 -37.42 6.23 22.21
CA THR A 70 -38.56 7.02 22.72
C THR A 70 -39.81 6.85 21.87
N PHE A 71 -39.66 6.79 20.54
CA PHE A 71 -40.79 6.56 19.64
C PHE A 71 -41.46 5.19 19.87
N CYS A 72 -40.66 4.13 20.05
CA CYS A 72 -41.15 2.78 20.31
C CYS A 72 -41.81 2.62 21.69
N GLU A 73 -41.46 3.46 22.66
CA GLU A 73 -42.10 3.50 23.99
C GLU A 73 -43.52 4.09 23.93
N THR A 74 -43.76 5.04 23.01
CA THR A 74 -45.05 5.75 22.91
C THR A 74 -45.95 5.24 21.78
N ASN A 75 -45.42 4.51 20.79
CA ASN A 75 -46.15 4.08 19.60
C ASN A 75 -46.03 2.57 19.36
N SER A 76 -47.04 1.98 18.72
CA SER A 76 -46.99 0.55 18.37
C SER A 76 -46.09 0.31 17.14
N VAL A 77 -44.99 -0.42 17.34
CA VAL A 77 -44.04 -0.85 16.31
C VAL A 77 -44.71 -1.69 15.20
N SER A 78 -45.87 -2.29 15.49
CA SER A 78 -46.64 -3.09 14.52
C SER A 78 -47.16 -2.28 13.32
N THR A 79 -47.26 -0.95 13.45
CA THR A 79 -47.77 -0.06 12.41
C THR A 79 -46.71 0.47 11.45
N LEU A 80 -45.43 0.18 11.70
CA LEU A 80 -44.29 0.66 10.91
C LEU A 80 -44.05 -0.19 9.66
N SER A 81 -43.42 0.43 8.66
CA SER A 81 -42.95 -0.29 7.47
C SER A 81 -41.81 -1.25 7.82
N GLU A 82 -41.55 -2.23 6.94
CA GLU A 82 -40.45 -3.17 7.14
C GLU A 82 -39.07 -2.48 7.13
N GLU A 83 -38.93 -1.39 6.37
CA GLU A 83 -37.72 -0.55 6.36
C GLU A 83 -37.50 0.17 7.70
N GLU A 84 -38.57 0.72 8.28
CA GLU A 84 -38.52 1.38 9.58
C GLU A 84 -38.21 0.37 10.69
N LYS A 85 -38.83 -0.80 10.66
CA LYS A 85 -38.52 -1.90 11.61
C LYS A 85 -37.06 -2.32 11.52
N PHE A 86 -36.54 -2.49 10.31
CA PHE A 86 -35.13 -2.85 10.09
C PHE A 86 -34.16 -1.82 10.70
N VAL A 87 -34.42 -0.53 10.49
CA VAL A 87 -33.58 0.54 11.05
C VAL A 87 -33.70 0.61 12.58
N ILE A 88 -34.87 0.34 13.15
CA ILE A 88 -35.05 0.21 14.60
C ILE A 88 -34.23 -0.97 15.14
N GLU A 89 -34.27 -2.13 14.48
CA GLU A 89 -33.45 -3.28 14.87
C GLU A 89 -31.95 -2.97 14.83
N LEU A 90 -31.47 -2.26 13.79
CA LEU A 90 -30.09 -1.75 13.75
C LEU A 90 -29.78 -0.84 14.94
N SER A 91 -30.71 0.04 15.33
CA SER A 91 -30.51 0.97 16.45
C SER A 91 -30.42 0.29 17.82
N ASN A 92 -30.93 -0.93 17.94
CA ASN A 92 -30.84 -1.74 19.17
C ASN A 92 -29.46 -2.36 19.36
N ILE A 93 -28.60 -2.35 18.33
CA ILE A 93 -27.24 -2.86 18.41
C ILE A 93 -26.37 -1.83 19.14
N GLU A 94 -25.90 -2.20 20.32
CA GLU A 94 -25.01 -1.36 21.11
C GLU A 94 -23.70 -1.07 20.36
N GLN A 95 -23.31 0.22 20.34
CA GLN A 95 -22.05 0.68 19.72
C GLN A 95 -21.91 0.23 18.24
N LEU A 96 -23.02 0.21 17.49
CA LEU A 96 -23.08 -0.25 16.09
C LEU A 96 -21.95 0.31 15.20
N PHE A 97 -21.63 1.60 15.31
CA PHE A 97 -20.56 2.21 14.50
C PHE A 97 -19.18 1.61 14.79
N ILE A 98 -18.88 1.34 16.06
CA ILE A 98 -17.61 0.73 16.46
C ILE A 98 -17.55 -0.69 15.89
N ARG A 99 -18.65 -1.45 15.97
CA ARG A 99 -18.74 -2.80 15.39
C ARG A 99 -18.56 -2.79 13.86
N LEU A 100 -19.21 -1.87 13.15
CA LEU A 100 -19.09 -1.74 11.69
C LEU A 100 -17.66 -1.37 11.28
N ARG A 101 -17.01 -0.43 12.00
CA ARG A 101 -15.60 -0.05 11.76
C ARG A 101 -14.64 -1.20 12.04
N LEU A 102 -14.87 -1.95 13.10
CA LEU A 102 -14.08 -3.13 13.45
C LEU A 102 -14.18 -4.19 12.34
N MET A 103 -15.40 -4.50 11.88
CA MET A 103 -15.61 -5.47 10.80
C MET A 103 -14.96 -5.02 9.48
N GLU A 104 -15.09 -3.75 9.12
CA GLU A 104 -14.45 -3.16 7.93
C GLU A 104 -12.92 -3.28 7.99
N THR A 105 -12.33 -2.99 9.15
CA THR A 105 -10.88 -3.05 9.33
C THR A 105 -10.38 -4.49 9.26
N ILE A 106 -11.07 -5.44 9.90
CA ILE A 106 -10.71 -6.86 9.83
C ILE A 106 -10.78 -7.38 8.39
N HIS A 107 -11.78 -6.94 7.61
CA HIS A 107 -11.88 -7.33 6.19
C HIS A 107 -10.79 -6.75 5.30
N SER A 108 -10.45 -5.48 5.49
CA SER A 108 -9.47 -4.79 4.65
C SER A 108 -8.03 -5.14 5.01
N PHE A 109 -7.76 -5.59 6.24
CA PHE A 109 -6.42 -5.84 6.73
C PHE A 109 -5.59 -6.83 5.91
N PRO A 110 -6.10 -8.03 5.51
CA PRO A 110 -5.32 -8.98 4.73
C PRO A 110 -4.86 -8.43 3.39
N GLU A 111 -5.72 -7.68 2.71
CA GLU A 111 -5.40 -7.04 1.43
C GLU A 111 -4.35 -5.93 1.62
N MET A 112 -4.50 -5.10 2.65
CA MET A 112 -3.52 -4.06 2.98
C MET A 112 -2.12 -4.65 3.26
N VAL A 113 -2.06 -5.72 4.06
CA VAL A 113 -0.80 -6.42 4.35
C VAL A 113 -0.22 -7.05 3.09
N TYR A 114 -1.05 -7.73 2.29
CA TYR A 114 -0.59 -8.35 1.05
C TYR A 114 0.04 -7.32 0.11
N ASN A 115 -0.63 -6.19 -0.13
CA ASN A 115 -0.14 -5.13 -1.00
C ASN A 115 1.18 -4.54 -0.49
N LEU A 116 1.26 -4.21 0.81
CA LEU A 116 2.49 -3.71 1.42
C LEU A 116 3.64 -4.74 1.33
N GLN A 117 3.34 -6.02 1.55
CA GLN A 117 4.33 -7.09 1.47
C GLN A 117 4.85 -7.26 0.04
N GLN A 118 3.99 -7.14 -0.99
CA GLN A 118 4.43 -7.17 -2.38
C GLN A 118 5.37 -6.01 -2.69
N GLU A 119 5.01 -4.78 -2.31
CA GLU A 119 5.86 -3.60 -2.52
C GLU A 119 7.24 -3.76 -1.84
N ILE A 120 7.27 -4.27 -0.60
CA ILE A 120 8.51 -4.56 0.14
C ILE A 120 9.33 -5.65 -0.55
N ASN A 121 8.70 -6.74 -0.99
CA ASN A 121 9.38 -7.83 -1.68
C ASN A 121 9.99 -7.36 -3.00
N THR A 122 9.25 -6.57 -3.78
CA THR A 122 9.77 -5.99 -5.03
C THR A 122 11.03 -5.16 -4.79
N LEU A 123 11.05 -4.31 -3.76
CA LEU A 123 12.25 -3.51 -3.43
C LEU A 123 13.44 -4.39 -3.03
N ARG A 124 13.19 -5.48 -2.29
CA ARG A 124 14.21 -6.44 -1.90
C ARG A 124 14.76 -7.21 -3.10
N ASP A 125 13.87 -7.66 -3.99
CA ASP A 125 14.23 -8.38 -5.20
C ASP A 125 15.05 -7.49 -6.14
N VAL A 126 14.76 -6.19 -6.20
CA VAL A 126 15.58 -5.20 -6.92
C VAL A 126 16.97 -5.06 -6.32
N ALA A 127 17.09 -4.91 -4.99
CA ALA A 127 18.37 -4.81 -4.31
C ALA A 127 19.27 -6.05 -4.53
N THR A 128 18.69 -7.25 -4.47
CA THR A 128 19.40 -8.52 -4.70
C THR A 128 19.77 -8.69 -6.17
N THR A 129 18.83 -8.41 -7.08
CA THR A 129 19.06 -8.52 -8.53
C THR A 129 20.17 -7.57 -8.98
N LEU A 130 20.18 -6.31 -8.54
CA LEU A 130 21.20 -5.34 -8.95
C LEU A 130 22.61 -5.73 -8.51
N ARG A 131 22.77 -6.24 -7.29
CA ARG A 131 24.08 -6.71 -6.80
C ARG A 131 24.58 -7.96 -7.54
N ALA A 132 23.68 -8.80 -8.02
CA ALA A 132 24.02 -9.99 -8.79
C ALA A 132 24.14 -9.72 -10.30
N ASP A 133 23.81 -8.52 -10.77
CA ASP A 133 23.74 -8.20 -12.19
C ASP A 133 25.14 -7.96 -12.78
N THR A 134 25.69 -9.00 -13.38
CA THR A 134 26.98 -8.95 -14.08
C THR A 134 26.94 -8.00 -15.27
N PHE A 135 25.81 -7.91 -15.97
CA PHE A 135 25.65 -7.02 -17.12
C PHE A 135 25.73 -5.55 -16.68
N PHE A 136 25.04 -5.20 -15.59
CA PHE A 136 25.11 -3.86 -15.02
C PHE A 136 26.52 -3.53 -14.52
N THR A 137 27.20 -4.49 -13.89
CA THR A 137 28.60 -4.34 -13.45
C THR A 137 29.54 -4.05 -14.63
N ILE A 138 29.37 -4.75 -15.76
CA ILE A 138 30.17 -4.52 -16.96
C ILE A 138 29.93 -3.12 -17.52
N ILE A 139 28.69 -2.63 -17.53
CA ILE A 139 28.38 -1.25 -17.97
C ILE A 139 29.17 -0.22 -17.14
N LEU A 140 29.19 -0.37 -15.81
CA LEU A 140 29.93 0.55 -14.93
C LEU A 140 31.45 0.45 -15.13
N GLN A 141 31.97 -0.76 -15.35
CA GLN A 141 33.38 -0.98 -15.65
C GLN A 141 33.78 -0.33 -16.99
N CYS A 142 32.99 -0.54 -18.05
CA CYS A 142 33.22 0.11 -19.34
C CYS A 142 33.17 1.63 -19.19
N SER A 143 32.19 2.17 -18.46
CA SER A 143 32.08 3.61 -18.19
C SER A 143 33.32 4.15 -17.47
N THR A 144 33.85 3.39 -16.50
CA THR A 144 35.09 3.75 -15.78
C THR A 144 36.30 3.75 -16.72
N ILE A 145 36.43 2.74 -17.59
CA ILE A 145 37.51 2.66 -18.59
C ILE A 145 37.48 3.87 -19.53
N TYR A 146 36.31 4.21 -20.07
CA TYR A 146 36.17 5.39 -20.94
C TYR A 146 36.49 6.69 -20.20
N THR A 147 36.10 6.80 -18.93
CA THR A 147 36.42 7.99 -18.12
C THR A 147 37.94 8.13 -17.94
N ASN A 148 38.64 7.06 -17.55
CA ASN A 148 40.10 7.07 -17.43
C ASN A 148 40.79 7.38 -18.77
N PHE A 149 40.28 6.82 -19.86
CA PHE A 149 40.81 7.10 -21.21
C PHE A 149 40.66 8.58 -21.59
N LEU A 150 39.51 9.19 -21.29
CA LEU A 150 39.26 10.61 -21.58
C LEU A 150 40.06 11.56 -20.71
N CYS A 151 40.33 11.19 -19.45
CA CYS A 151 41.17 11.99 -18.56
C CYS A 151 42.61 12.12 -19.07
N GLY A 152 43.13 11.12 -19.80
CA GLY A 152 44.40 11.20 -20.54
C GLY A 152 45.69 11.32 -19.70
N ASP A 153 45.58 11.56 -18.40
CA ASP A 153 46.70 11.66 -17.46
C ASP A 153 46.92 10.31 -16.75
N PHE A 154 47.80 9.48 -17.33
CA PHE A 154 48.21 8.21 -16.73
C PHE A 154 49.17 8.39 -15.53
N GLY A 155 49.58 9.63 -15.22
CA GLY A 155 50.31 10.00 -14.00
C GLY A 155 49.39 10.41 -12.84
N ALA A 156 48.10 10.68 -13.11
CA ALA A 156 47.07 10.91 -12.10
C ALA A 156 46.63 9.59 -11.44
N GLN A 157 46.00 9.69 -10.27
CA GLN A 157 45.35 8.55 -9.64
C GLN A 157 44.24 8.01 -10.55
N LEU A 158 44.39 6.78 -11.03
CA LEU A 158 43.38 6.09 -11.83
C LEU A 158 42.05 6.04 -11.06
N ILE A 159 40.96 6.35 -11.76
CA ILE A 159 39.62 6.23 -11.21
C ILE A 159 39.29 4.73 -11.16
N HIS A 160 39.07 4.21 -9.95
CA HIS A 160 38.80 2.79 -9.72
C HIS A 160 37.31 2.41 -9.83
N GLY A 161 36.42 3.39 -9.91
CA GLY A 161 34.99 3.16 -10.08
C GLY A 161 34.21 4.45 -10.25
N ILE A 162 33.00 4.31 -10.77
CA ILE A 162 32.06 5.41 -10.97
C ILE A 162 30.75 5.12 -10.23
N ARG A 163 30.16 6.14 -9.62
CA ARG A 163 28.81 6.07 -9.07
C ARG A 163 27.78 5.92 -10.18
N VAL A 164 26.68 5.23 -9.92
CA VAL A 164 25.60 5.05 -10.90
C VAL A 164 24.97 6.38 -11.27
N SER A 165 24.85 7.30 -10.31
CA SER A 165 24.42 8.68 -10.51
C SER A 165 25.23 9.42 -11.59
N GLU A 166 26.53 9.14 -11.70
CA GLU A 166 27.42 9.77 -12.70
C GLU A 166 27.58 8.96 -13.99
N ALA A 167 27.32 7.65 -13.95
CA ALA A 167 27.47 6.76 -15.10
C ALA A 167 26.61 7.20 -16.30
N LEU A 168 25.42 7.77 -16.06
CA LEU A 168 24.57 8.31 -17.11
C LEU A 168 25.20 9.52 -17.82
N ASN A 169 25.87 10.40 -17.06
CA ASN A 169 26.54 11.57 -17.62
C ASN A 169 27.70 11.14 -18.53
N VAL A 170 28.49 10.15 -18.09
CA VAL A 170 29.56 9.56 -18.90
C VAL A 170 29.01 8.94 -20.17
N CYS A 171 27.94 8.14 -20.08
CA CYS A 171 27.34 7.50 -21.25
C CYS A 171 26.80 8.52 -22.28
N LYS A 172 26.36 9.70 -21.82
CA LYS A 172 25.87 10.79 -22.67
C LYS A 172 26.97 11.60 -23.35
N TYR A 173 28.21 11.52 -22.86
CA TYR A 173 29.33 12.27 -23.41
C TYR A 173 29.61 11.87 -24.86
N GLU A 174 29.84 12.87 -25.71
CA GLU A 174 30.07 12.71 -27.14
C GLU A 174 31.58 12.78 -27.42
N LEU A 175 32.10 11.73 -28.07
CA LEU A 175 33.49 11.70 -28.50
C LEU A 175 33.72 12.64 -29.69
N PRO A 176 34.98 13.02 -30.00
CA PRO A 176 35.29 13.90 -31.13
C PRO A 176 34.79 13.41 -32.50
N ASN A 177 34.46 12.12 -32.64
CA ASN A 177 33.87 11.52 -33.83
C ASN A 177 32.33 11.64 -33.89
N GLY A 178 31.71 12.35 -32.95
CA GLY A 178 30.26 12.54 -32.85
C GLY A 178 29.50 11.37 -32.22
N ILE A 179 30.19 10.31 -31.78
CA ILE A 179 29.56 9.11 -31.22
C ILE A 179 29.57 9.18 -29.70
N LYS A 180 28.40 8.98 -29.08
CA LYS A 180 28.27 8.92 -27.63
C LYS A 180 28.95 7.68 -27.05
N ILE A 181 29.56 7.81 -25.87
CA ILE A 181 30.21 6.67 -25.18
C ILE A 181 29.21 5.54 -24.96
N GLY A 182 27.98 5.86 -24.56
CA GLY A 182 26.93 4.85 -24.36
C GLY A 182 26.61 4.05 -25.63
N LYS A 183 26.72 4.64 -26.82
CA LYS A 183 26.58 3.90 -28.09
C LYS A 183 27.70 2.88 -28.25
N ARG A 184 28.94 3.27 -27.98
CA ARG A 184 30.09 2.36 -28.05
C ARG A 184 29.98 1.22 -27.04
N ILE A 185 29.55 1.51 -25.81
CA ILE A 185 29.29 0.48 -24.80
C ILE A 185 28.17 -0.46 -25.27
N ALA A 186 27.09 0.10 -25.81
CA ALA A 186 25.97 -0.67 -26.34
C ALA A 186 26.36 -1.57 -27.53
N ASP A 187 27.24 -1.11 -28.41
CA ASP A 187 27.74 -1.91 -29.54
C ASP A 187 28.70 -3.02 -29.10
N MET A 188 29.45 -2.81 -28.01
CA MET A 188 30.35 -3.82 -27.42
C MET A 188 29.60 -4.90 -26.63
N LEU A 189 28.41 -4.59 -26.13
CA LEU A 189 27.60 -5.50 -25.34
C LEU A 189 26.54 -6.16 -26.22
N PRO A 190 26.25 -7.46 -26.04
CA PRO A 190 25.19 -8.15 -26.77
C PRO A 190 23.82 -7.80 -26.18
N ILE A 191 23.51 -6.50 -26.05
CA ILE A 191 22.27 -5.99 -25.44
C ILE A 191 21.05 -6.57 -26.18
N ASN A 192 21.14 -6.69 -27.50
CA ASN A 192 20.10 -7.28 -28.35
C ASN A 192 19.87 -8.78 -28.07
N ALA A 193 20.90 -9.54 -27.69
CA ALA A 193 20.77 -10.97 -27.35
C ALA A 193 20.23 -11.19 -25.93
N LEU A 194 20.38 -10.19 -25.05
CA LEU A 194 19.87 -10.19 -23.67
C LEU A 194 18.52 -9.46 -23.53
N GLY A 195 17.94 -9.01 -24.65
CA GLY A 195 16.82 -8.07 -24.72
C GLY A 195 15.63 -8.45 -23.83
N ASP A 196 15.18 -9.71 -23.86
CA ASP A 196 14.02 -10.15 -23.05
C ASP A 196 14.29 -10.11 -21.54
N THR A 197 15.52 -10.46 -21.13
CA THR A 197 15.93 -10.47 -19.72
C THR A 197 16.18 -9.03 -19.22
N VAL A 198 16.72 -8.17 -20.07
CA VAL A 198 16.93 -6.75 -19.75
C VAL A 198 15.60 -5.99 -19.71
N ALA A 199 14.68 -6.25 -20.64
CA ALA A 199 13.35 -5.63 -20.67
C ALA A 199 12.52 -6.00 -19.44
N LYS A 200 12.54 -7.28 -19.02
CA LYS A 200 11.88 -7.72 -17.77
C LYS A 200 12.46 -7.02 -16.54
N ARG A 201 13.79 -6.90 -16.46
CA ARG A 201 14.47 -6.18 -15.37
C ARG A 201 14.15 -4.69 -15.37
N LEU A 202 14.14 -4.06 -16.54
CA LEU A 202 13.80 -2.65 -16.69
C LEU A 202 12.38 -2.37 -16.19
N LYS A 203 11.42 -3.23 -16.55
CA LYS A 203 10.04 -3.11 -16.06
C LYS A 203 9.97 -3.18 -14.53
N LEU A 204 10.69 -4.14 -13.93
CA LEU A 204 10.80 -4.27 -12.48
C LEU A 204 11.40 -3.00 -11.82
N TYR A 205 12.45 -2.43 -12.39
CA TYR A 205 13.06 -1.19 -11.90
C TYR A 205 12.14 0.03 -12.06
N GLN A 206 11.39 0.12 -13.16
CA GLN A 206 10.40 1.18 -13.37
C GLN A 206 9.27 1.12 -12.35
N GLU A 207 8.69 -0.06 -12.13
CA GLU A 207 7.63 -0.28 -11.13
C GLU A 207 8.13 0.05 -9.72
N SER A 208 9.33 -0.41 -9.36
CA SER A 208 9.91 -0.19 -8.03
C SER A 208 10.36 1.25 -7.77
N SER A 209 10.71 2.02 -8.80
CA SER A 209 11.13 3.43 -8.64
C SER A 209 10.04 4.32 -8.05
N GLN A 210 8.78 3.89 -8.11
CA GLN A 210 7.63 4.60 -7.56
C GLN A 210 7.49 4.40 -6.04
N TYR A 211 8.09 3.32 -5.50
CA TYR A 211 7.98 3.00 -4.09
C TYR A 211 8.96 3.83 -3.27
N ASN A 212 8.42 4.55 -2.29
CA ASN A 212 9.21 5.35 -1.37
C ASN A 212 9.23 4.69 0.02
N PHE A 213 10.43 4.40 0.54
CA PHE A 213 10.57 3.77 1.86
C PHE A 213 9.95 4.58 3.01
N SER A 214 10.03 5.92 2.98
CA SER A 214 9.41 6.77 4.02
C SER A 214 7.87 6.72 3.97
N SER A 215 7.32 6.61 2.76
CA SER A 215 5.87 6.40 2.58
C SER A 215 5.45 5.01 3.07
N LEU A 216 6.24 3.97 2.75
CA LEU A 216 6.02 2.61 3.23
C LEU A 216 6.08 2.52 4.75
N GLU A 217 7.08 3.13 5.40
CA GLU A 217 7.16 3.21 6.86
C GLU A 217 5.94 3.88 7.47
N THR A 218 5.50 5.01 6.89
CA THR A 218 4.31 5.72 7.37
C THR A 218 3.06 4.85 7.24
N ARG A 219 2.91 4.10 6.14
CA ARG A 219 1.79 3.20 5.92
C ARG A 219 1.81 2.01 6.88
N VAL A 220 2.96 1.39 7.11
CA VAL A 220 3.13 0.29 8.10
C VAL A 220 2.87 0.81 9.52
N LYS A 221 3.35 2.00 9.86
CA LYS A 221 3.08 2.64 11.17
C LYS A 221 1.58 2.90 11.37
N LYS A 222 0.91 3.48 10.37
CA LYS A 222 -0.54 3.71 10.41
C LYS A 222 -1.33 2.40 10.55
N LEU A 223 -0.86 1.33 9.93
CA LEU A 223 -1.44 0.00 10.09
C LEU A 223 -1.34 -0.47 11.54
N GLY A 224 -0.17 -0.34 12.17
CA GLY A 224 0.02 -0.65 13.59
C GLY A 224 -0.83 0.21 14.53
N GLU A 225 -0.94 1.52 14.26
CA GLU A 225 -1.84 2.43 15.01
C GLU A 225 -3.31 2.00 14.89
N CYS A 226 -3.73 1.55 13.70
CA CYS A 226 -5.07 1.03 13.48
C CYS A 226 -5.35 -0.25 14.27
N LEU A 227 -4.35 -1.12 14.45
CA LEU A 227 -4.48 -2.31 15.31
C LEU A 227 -4.64 -1.96 16.78
N LEU A 228 -3.90 -0.97 17.28
CA LEU A 228 -4.07 -0.50 18.65
C LEU A 228 -5.47 0.07 18.88
N GLN A 229 -6.01 0.81 17.91
CA GLN A 229 -7.38 1.30 17.94
C GLN A 229 -8.38 0.13 17.94
N LEU A 230 -8.17 -0.88 17.09
CA LEU A 230 -9.01 -2.07 17.07
C LEU A 230 -9.02 -2.84 18.40
N ASP A 231 -7.86 -3.02 19.03
CA ASP A 231 -7.77 -3.72 20.31
C ASP A 231 -8.46 -2.91 21.43
N ALA A 232 -8.36 -1.58 21.40
CA ALA A 232 -9.08 -0.71 22.33
C ALA A 232 -10.60 -0.77 22.12
N GLU A 233 -11.06 -0.73 20.88
CA GLU A 233 -12.48 -0.83 20.50
C GLU A 233 -13.06 -2.21 20.83
N ARG A 234 -12.29 -3.27 20.64
CA ARG A 234 -12.69 -4.61 21.06
C ARG A 234 -12.85 -4.69 22.57
N SER A 235 -11.91 -4.10 23.30
CA SER A 235 -11.95 -4.08 24.77
C SER A 235 -13.19 -3.35 25.29
N SER A 236 -13.70 -2.34 24.57
CA SER A 236 -14.94 -1.64 24.94
C SER A 236 -16.21 -2.42 24.57
N LEU A 237 -16.15 -3.35 23.61
CA LEU A 237 -17.30 -4.16 23.17
C LEU A 237 -17.47 -5.48 23.95
N GLY A 238 -16.52 -5.84 24.81
CA GLY A 238 -16.52 -7.06 25.61
C GLY A 238 -15.99 -8.30 24.87
N THR A 239 -15.67 -9.36 25.62
CA THR A 239 -14.93 -10.56 25.15
C THR A 239 -15.65 -11.36 24.06
N ASP A 240 -16.95 -11.12 23.86
CA ASP A 240 -17.83 -11.88 22.96
C ASP A 240 -17.89 -11.35 21.51
N CYS A 241 -17.31 -10.17 21.22
CA CYS A 241 -17.26 -9.61 19.87
C CYS A 241 -15.88 -9.88 19.23
N ALA A 242 -15.93 -10.48 18.05
CA ALA A 242 -14.83 -10.70 17.10
C ALA A 242 -13.78 -11.81 17.42
N PRO A 243 -13.23 -12.46 16.37
CA PRO A 243 -12.14 -13.43 16.51
C PRO A 243 -10.86 -12.78 17.06
N SER A 244 -9.95 -13.60 17.61
CA SER A 244 -8.66 -13.15 18.17
C SER A 244 -7.84 -12.29 17.18
N SER A 245 -7.40 -11.10 17.62
CA SER A 245 -6.53 -10.20 16.83
C SER A 245 -5.08 -10.67 16.76
N VAL A 246 -4.73 -11.77 17.45
CA VAL A 246 -3.37 -12.31 17.52
C VAL A 246 -2.79 -12.58 16.13
N GLY A 247 -3.58 -13.14 15.21
CA GLY A 247 -3.11 -13.41 13.84
C GLY A 247 -2.75 -12.14 13.06
N ILE A 248 -3.54 -11.08 13.26
CA ILE A 248 -3.38 -9.77 12.64
C ILE A 248 -2.13 -9.06 13.19
N VAL A 249 -1.93 -9.11 14.51
CA VAL A 249 -0.74 -8.55 15.18
C VAL A 249 0.54 -9.26 14.74
N VAL A 250 0.52 -10.58 14.62
CA VAL A 250 1.67 -11.36 14.12
C VAL A 250 2.00 -11.00 12.67
N GLN A 251 0.99 -10.79 11.82
CA GLN A 251 1.18 -10.36 10.42
C GLN A 251 1.82 -8.97 10.35
N GLU A 252 1.35 -8.01 11.15
CA GLU A 252 1.93 -6.66 11.21
C GLU A 252 3.39 -6.68 11.68
N ALA A 253 3.70 -7.47 12.72
CA ALA A 253 5.07 -7.61 13.22
C ALA A 253 6.00 -8.19 12.14
N ARG A 254 5.55 -9.20 11.40
CA ARG A 254 6.29 -9.77 10.27
C ARG A 254 6.50 -8.76 9.14
N LEU A 255 5.49 -7.94 8.84
CA LEU A 255 5.59 -6.90 7.83
C LEU A 255 6.63 -5.84 8.22
N ARG A 256 6.66 -5.42 9.49
CA ARG A 256 7.67 -4.50 10.03
C ARG A 256 9.07 -5.09 9.93
N GLU A 257 9.25 -6.35 10.31
CA GLU A 257 10.53 -7.05 10.17
C GLU A 257 10.98 -7.13 8.70
N SER A 258 10.05 -7.43 7.79
CA SER A 258 10.31 -7.49 6.35
C SER A 258 10.75 -6.13 5.80
N LEU A 259 10.12 -5.03 6.25
CA LEU A 259 10.49 -3.68 5.86
C LEU A 259 11.91 -3.34 6.31
N MET A 260 12.25 -3.65 7.57
CA MET A 260 13.62 -3.43 8.09
C MET A 260 14.66 -4.23 7.30
N LYS A 261 14.37 -5.49 6.96
CA LYS A 261 15.25 -6.30 6.11
C LYS A 261 15.45 -5.68 4.73
N ALA A 262 14.37 -5.26 4.08
CA ALA A 262 14.44 -4.61 2.77
C ALA A 262 15.24 -3.29 2.81
N GLN A 263 15.09 -2.48 3.86
CA GLN A 263 15.88 -1.26 4.07
C GLN A 263 17.38 -1.57 4.24
N ASN A 264 17.71 -2.59 5.02
CA ASN A 264 19.11 -3.00 5.23
C ASN A 264 19.74 -3.52 3.93
N GLU A 265 19.02 -4.33 3.16
CA GLU A 265 19.48 -4.85 1.87
C GLU A 265 19.68 -3.72 0.85
N MET A 266 18.77 -2.76 0.82
CA MET A 266 18.88 -1.59 -0.04
C MET A 266 20.05 -0.69 0.37
N THR A 267 20.23 -0.45 1.67
CA THR A 267 21.37 0.32 2.20
C THR A 267 22.70 -0.35 1.83
N THR A 268 22.77 -1.68 1.98
CA THR A 268 23.94 -2.47 1.57
C THR A 268 24.19 -2.34 0.06
N THR A 269 23.13 -2.28 -0.74
CA THR A 269 23.22 -2.10 -2.20
C THR A 269 23.74 -0.71 -2.56
N LEU A 270 23.25 0.34 -1.90
CA LEU A 270 23.77 1.70 -2.08
C LEU A 270 25.25 1.80 -1.72
N GLN A 271 25.68 1.15 -0.62
CA GLN A 271 27.08 1.09 -0.23
C GLN A 271 27.93 0.33 -1.26
N TYR A 272 27.41 -0.79 -1.79
CA TYR A 272 28.07 -1.56 -2.84
C TYR A 272 28.37 -0.72 -4.10
N PHE A 273 27.45 0.18 -4.47
CA PHE A 273 27.62 1.10 -5.60
C PHE A 273 28.24 2.46 -5.21
N ALA A 274 28.75 2.60 -3.98
CA ALA A 274 29.36 3.82 -3.45
C ALA A 274 28.45 5.08 -3.50
N GLU A 275 27.12 4.88 -3.48
CA GLU A 275 26.08 5.92 -3.46
C GLU A 275 25.71 6.36 -2.03
N SER A 276 26.19 5.62 -1.03
CA SER A 276 26.10 5.99 0.38
C SER A 276 27.41 5.66 1.09
N SER A 277 27.79 6.51 2.05
CA SER A 277 28.93 6.28 2.92
C SER A 277 28.42 5.96 4.33
N PRO A 278 29.00 4.97 5.03
CA PRO A 278 28.63 4.66 6.41
C PRO A 278 28.88 5.83 7.39
N ASN A 279 29.71 6.82 7.01
CA ASN A 279 30.16 7.91 7.87
C ASN A 279 29.56 9.28 7.54
N SER A 280 28.73 9.41 6.49
CA SER A 280 28.10 10.68 6.10
C SER A 280 26.62 10.47 5.77
N SER A 281 25.74 10.99 6.62
CA SER A 281 24.29 11.01 6.38
C SER A 281 23.85 12.10 5.40
N ALA A 282 24.72 13.07 5.08
CA ALA A 282 24.39 14.22 4.25
C ALA A 282 24.38 13.92 2.74
N ASP A 283 25.17 12.93 2.30
CA ASP A 283 25.37 12.61 0.87
C ASP A 283 24.66 11.32 0.42
N THR A 284 23.79 10.76 1.25
CA THR A 284 23.17 9.46 0.95
C THR A 284 22.06 9.61 -0.09
N VAL A 285 22.27 9.03 -1.27
CA VAL A 285 21.23 8.94 -2.30
C VAL A 285 20.07 8.10 -1.77
N LYS A 286 18.86 8.63 -1.87
CA LYS A 286 17.65 7.89 -1.48
C LYS A 286 17.46 6.68 -2.40
N PRO A 287 17.01 5.52 -1.90
CA PRO A 287 16.77 4.33 -2.70
C PRO A 287 15.96 4.56 -3.97
N GLU A 288 14.87 5.33 -3.88
CA GLU A 288 13.99 5.64 -5.02
C GLU A 288 14.73 6.38 -6.14
N ASN A 289 15.63 7.30 -5.77
CA ASN A 289 16.44 8.05 -6.73
C ASN A 289 17.52 7.17 -7.34
N PHE A 290 18.12 6.28 -6.55
CA PHE A 290 19.09 5.31 -7.05
C PHE A 290 18.48 4.37 -8.09
N ILE A 291 17.32 3.78 -7.79
CA ILE A 291 16.60 2.90 -8.73
C ILE A 291 16.21 3.68 -10.00
N LYS A 292 15.79 4.94 -9.84
CA LYS A 292 15.51 5.82 -10.97
C LYS A 292 16.75 6.06 -11.86
N ASN A 293 17.91 6.35 -11.27
CA ASN A 293 19.16 6.53 -12.01
C ASN A 293 19.57 5.26 -12.78
N VAL A 294 19.45 4.09 -12.15
CA VAL A 294 19.66 2.79 -12.80
C VAL A 294 18.72 2.61 -13.99
N THR A 295 17.44 2.92 -13.80
CA THR A 295 16.40 2.80 -14.83
C THR A 295 16.70 3.70 -16.02
N GLU A 296 17.06 4.97 -15.77
CA GLU A 296 17.40 5.93 -16.81
C GLU A 296 18.66 5.53 -17.59
N LEU A 297 19.68 4.99 -16.90
CA LEU A 297 20.89 4.48 -17.54
C LEU A 297 20.59 3.32 -18.49
N LEU A 298 19.85 2.32 -18.01
CA LEU A 298 19.48 1.16 -18.83
C LEU A 298 18.59 1.58 -20.01
N GLN A 299 17.60 2.44 -19.78
CA GLN A 299 16.74 2.96 -20.86
C GLN A 299 17.55 3.73 -21.91
N PHE A 300 18.51 4.55 -21.48
CA PHE A 300 19.38 5.26 -22.40
C PHE A 300 20.16 4.30 -23.28
N LEU A 301 20.82 3.29 -22.69
CA LEU A 301 21.60 2.31 -23.44
C LEU A 301 20.75 1.53 -24.45
N ILE A 302 19.53 1.12 -24.07
CA ILE A 302 18.59 0.45 -24.98
C ILE A 302 18.18 1.37 -26.14
N ASN A 303 17.96 2.65 -25.88
CA ASN A 303 17.55 3.61 -26.92
C ASN A 303 18.70 3.95 -27.90
N VAL A 304 19.95 3.75 -27.50
CA VAL A 304 21.11 4.03 -28.35
C VAL A 304 21.57 2.77 -29.11
N CYS A 305 21.18 1.56 -28.68
CA CYS A 305 21.34 0.32 -29.47
C CYS A 305 20.68 0.44 -30.85
#